data_AF-A0A369J3L4-F1
#
_entry.id   AF-A0A369J3L4-F1
#
_cell.length_a   1.000
_cell.length_b   1.000
_cell.length_c   1.000
_cell.angle_alpha   90.00
_cell.angle_beta   90.00
_cell.angle_gamma   90.00
#
_symmetry.space_group_name_H-M   'P 1'
#
loop_
_entity.id
_entity.type
_entity.pdbx_description
1 polymer ?
#
loop_
_entity_poly.entity_id
_entity_poly.type
_entity_poly.pdbx_seq_one_letter_code
_entity_poly.pdbx_strand_id
1 'polypeptide(L)'
;MFCYHPHTSPIQRLPVELLSYIFALGTHGVGLEDTPEAGEHTPQFTTENIKTPLIIASVNHHWRNIAHNTPSLWTSICVTVELIEADPDDEMGSLGVDRKLPTLNTNHLTSYLALSRNYPLDILIDARDQDWDFSEPEIPSEYECDTYTPPFSSAHMSTAISFLLPHLSRWRSIDILTDSWAPMYVALQHIQPVITAYGAPCLESLTLMRCNDFVSYSTTFEPHAMKGPAFLDLSGQPCLASTDILPRLQNLTLRGVHVDWASLAAVLSHSTAGLKTLELSSHCRDVRPTLSEYHQLLSTSPGLNKLVVSGSGPEVPDDEPEPLAREGLSQVSLPHLHEMTLGYHSAKEGQIVLELIDAPNVSVLTLEDSTYPGDAEDVDVSGLLTYLGTGEFPARVSHGVVIPDGLHHQLTVEKDSNESFLMPEKSQTSVSTGESTAQAVFPLLDTVILRGVKSCPPSLRTFFAPLPNLKSLELSGMSIQAIRALLPHGHIDSATHSIITTCPCPQLRSLCIRGFEYTRVHDFVLLVGGLAVERLDKGGCGLQEVDIHVDDTGGCVTEDVVRVSRAGTMVKVIREVPDDDDMDCDVCGGGGEGGDPFEAGGAFNDPVFDAHYAGRAFAR
;
A
#
# COMPACT_ATOMS: atom_id res chain seq x y z
N MET A 1 29.19 -6.06 65.72
CA MET A 1 29.66 -6.09 64.34
C MET A 1 28.67 -6.95 63.57
N PHE A 2 27.61 -6.35 63.03
CA PHE A 2 26.59 -7.09 62.26
C PHE A 2 27.10 -7.21 60.83
N CYS A 3 27.50 -8.42 60.43
CA CYS A 3 27.85 -8.72 59.05
C CYS A 3 26.56 -8.66 58.20
N TYR A 4 26.30 -7.50 57.60
CA TYR A 4 25.32 -7.38 56.52
C TYR A 4 25.78 -8.31 55.38
N HIS A 5 25.09 -9.43 55.18
CA HIS A 5 25.18 -10.14 53.91
C HIS A 5 24.42 -9.30 52.90
N PRO A 6 25.08 -8.79 51.84
CA PRO A 6 24.36 -8.10 50.78
C PRO A 6 23.34 -9.08 50.20
N HIS A 7 22.06 -8.80 50.39
CA HIS A 7 20.99 -9.59 49.82
C HIS A 7 21.11 -9.47 48.30
N THR A 8 21.60 -10.53 47.65
CA THR A 8 21.58 -10.64 46.19
C THR A 8 20.13 -10.54 45.74
N SER A 9 19.88 -9.72 44.72
CA SER A 9 18.54 -9.55 44.15
C SER A 9 18.00 -10.92 43.71
N PRO A 10 16.70 -11.24 43.93
CA PRO A 10 16.13 -12.54 43.56
C PRO A 10 16.41 -12.93 42.11
N ILE A 11 16.44 -11.96 41.19
CA ILE A 11 16.71 -12.20 39.77
C ILE A 11 18.13 -12.71 39.49
N GLN A 12 19.11 -12.38 40.35
CA GLN A 12 20.48 -12.87 40.24
C GLN A 12 20.64 -14.35 40.63
N ARG A 13 19.58 -14.96 41.17
CA ARG A 13 19.56 -16.39 41.54
C ARG A 13 18.95 -17.25 40.44
N LEU A 14 18.42 -16.64 39.38
CA LEU A 14 17.90 -17.39 38.25
C LEU A 14 19.04 -18.10 37.51
N PRO A 15 18.82 -19.32 37.00
CA PRO A 15 19.71 -19.95 36.03
C PRO A 15 19.95 -19.03 34.83
N VAL A 16 21.16 -19.09 34.27
CA VAL A 16 21.57 -18.24 33.15
C VAL A 16 20.67 -18.44 31.93
N GLU A 17 20.16 -19.65 31.73
CA GLU A 17 19.26 -20.01 30.64
C GLU A 17 17.91 -19.28 30.75
N LEU A 18 17.36 -19.19 31.96
CA LEU A 18 16.11 -18.46 32.19
C LEU A 18 16.31 -16.96 32.03
N LEU A 19 17.46 -16.44 32.49
CA LEU A 19 17.74 -15.02 32.36
C LEU A 19 18.02 -14.61 30.91
N SER A 20 18.77 -15.43 30.14
CA SER A 20 18.92 -15.27 28.68
C SER A 20 17.59 -15.33 27.95
N TYR A 21 16.69 -16.25 28.33
CA TYR A 21 15.35 -16.33 27.73
C TYR A 21 14.50 -15.09 28.04
N ILE A 22 14.54 -14.59 29.28
CA ILE A 22 13.89 -13.31 29.64
C ILE A 22 14.45 -12.16 28.82
N PHE A 23 15.77 -12.09 28.63
CA PHE A 23 16.40 -11.07 27.78
C PHE A 23 15.92 -11.18 26.35
N ALA A 24 15.83 -12.40 25.80
CA ALA A 24 15.34 -12.63 24.45
C ALA A 24 13.88 -12.20 24.28
N LEU A 25 13.03 -12.48 25.28
CA LEU A 25 11.65 -11.98 25.29
C LEU A 25 11.56 -10.47 25.45
N GLY A 26 12.54 -9.81 26.09
CA GLY A 26 12.56 -8.34 26.17
C GLY A 26 13.00 -7.69 24.86
N THR A 27 13.96 -8.29 24.15
CA THR A 27 14.48 -7.78 22.88
C THR A 27 13.52 -8.06 21.71
N HIS A 28 13.03 -9.30 21.63
CA HIS A 28 12.18 -9.80 20.54
C HIS A 28 10.71 -9.93 20.94
N GLY A 29 10.36 -9.37 22.10
CA GLY A 29 9.00 -9.38 22.62
C GLY A 29 8.08 -8.57 21.75
N VAL A 30 7.44 -9.30 20.84
CA VAL A 30 6.25 -9.03 20.02
C VAL A 30 5.70 -7.61 20.13
N GLY A 31 5.67 -6.91 19.00
CA GLY A 31 4.75 -5.80 18.74
C GLY A 31 3.31 -6.30 18.81
N LEU A 32 2.84 -6.57 20.03
CA LEU A 32 1.56 -7.21 20.34
C LEU A 32 0.36 -6.28 20.20
N GLU A 33 0.55 -5.08 19.67
CA GLU A 33 -0.57 -4.26 19.27
C GLU A 33 -0.84 -4.60 17.80
N ASP A 34 -1.60 -5.70 17.61
CA ASP A 34 -2.46 -5.91 16.43
C ASP A 34 -3.53 -4.81 16.43
N THR A 35 -3.16 -3.53 16.50
CA THR A 35 -4.09 -2.46 16.21
C THR A 35 -4.29 -2.50 14.70
N PRO A 36 -5.50 -2.82 14.21
CA PRO A 36 -5.78 -2.93 12.78
C PRO A 36 -5.63 -1.58 12.03
N GLU A 37 -5.26 -0.51 12.73
CA GLU A 37 -5.13 0.85 12.22
C GLU A 37 -3.67 1.27 11.97
N ALA A 38 -2.67 0.59 12.54
CA ALA A 38 -1.28 0.87 12.19
C ALA A 38 -1.02 0.33 10.77
N GLY A 39 -0.83 1.25 9.83
CA GLY A 39 -0.75 0.99 8.39
C GLY A 39 0.24 -0.11 7.96
N GLU A 40 0.11 -0.52 6.70
CA GLU A 40 0.46 -1.84 6.17
C GLU A 40 1.92 -2.33 6.33
N HIS A 41 2.90 -1.53 6.78
CA HIS A 41 4.31 -1.94 6.85
C HIS A 41 5.03 -1.43 8.09
N THR A 42 4.71 -1.98 9.26
CA THR A 42 5.57 -1.82 10.42
C THR A 42 6.78 -2.76 10.29
N PRO A 43 8.03 -2.26 10.43
CA PRO A 43 9.21 -3.11 10.38
C PRO A 43 9.15 -4.15 11.51
N GLN A 44 9.75 -5.32 11.31
CA GLN A 44 9.70 -6.43 12.28
C GLN A 44 10.22 -6.05 13.68
N PHE A 45 11.05 -5.02 13.76
CA PHE A 45 11.58 -4.45 15.00
C PHE A 45 11.80 -2.95 14.84
N THR A 46 11.69 -2.22 15.94
CA THR A 46 11.93 -0.76 15.98
C THR A 46 13.34 -0.44 16.46
N THR A 47 13.77 0.82 16.31
CA THR A 47 15.03 1.33 16.86
C THR A 47 15.14 1.12 18.38
N GLU A 48 14.01 1.16 19.10
CA GLU A 48 13.95 0.93 20.55
C GLU A 48 14.22 -0.53 20.93
N ASN A 49 13.72 -1.49 20.13
CA ASN A 49 14.02 -2.92 20.35
C ASN A 49 15.52 -3.20 20.30
N ILE A 50 16.26 -2.47 19.46
CA ILE A 50 17.69 -2.66 19.25
C ILE A 50 18.50 -2.09 20.40
N LYS A 51 18.03 -1.04 21.08
CA LYS A 51 18.67 -0.49 22.28
C LYS A 51 18.55 -1.44 23.47
N THR A 52 17.55 -2.31 23.50
CA THR A 52 17.24 -3.19 24.64
C THR A 52 18.41 -4.10 25.08
N PRO A 53 19.11 -4.85 24.19
CA PRO A 53 20.30 -5.62 24.55
C PRO A 53 21.40 -4.78 25.23
N LEU A 54 21.60 -3.54 24.80
CA LEU A 54 22.59 -2.63 25.37
C LEU A 54 22.17 -2.19 26.78
N ILE A 55 20.90 -1.85 26.96
CA ILE A 55 20.33 -1.51 28.28
C ILE A 55 20.52 -2.68 29.23
N ILE A 56 20.17 -3.91 28.81
CA ILE A 56 20.36 -5.13 29.61
C ILE A 56 21.83 -5.34 29.97
N ALA A 57 22.75 -5.16 29.00
CA ALA A 57 24.18 -5.29 29.22
C ALA A 57 24.77 -4.18 30.11
N SER A 58 24.06 -3.07 30.32
CA SER A 58 24.47 -1.97 31.19
C SER A 58 24.18 -2.21 32.68
N VAL A 59 23.21 -3.08 33.02
CA VAL A 59 22.68 -3.25 34.38
C VAL A 59 23.75 -3.66 35.41
N ASN A 60 24.47 -4.75 35.18
CA ASN A 60 25.58 -5.20 36.02
C ASN A 60 26.51 -6.17 35.26
N HIS A 61 27.69 -6.49 35.83
CA HIS A 61 28.66 -7.39 35.20
C HIS A 61 28.12 -8.78 34.85
N HIS A 62 27.25 -9.35 35.69
CA HIS A 62 26.67 -10.67 35.45
C HIS A 62 25.72 -10.65 34.25
N TRP A 63 24.85 -9.64 34.18
CA TRP A 63 23.91 -9.43 33.08
C TRP A 63 24.63 -9.16 31.76
N ARG A 64 25.67 -8.31 31.79
CA ARG A 64 26.55 -8.07 30.64
C ARG A 64 27.15 -9.36 30.09
N ASN A 65 27.71 -10.19 30.97
CA ASN A 65 28.29 -11.47 30.58
C ASN A 65 27.25 -12.41 29.97
N ILE A 66 26.04 -12.46 30.51
CA ILE A 66 24.96 -13.26 29.94
C ILE A 66 24.54 -12.72 28.57
N ALA A 67 24.33 -11.41 28.45
CA ALA A 67 23.93 -10.78 27.20
C ALA A 67 24.96 -11.00 26.08
N HIS A 68 26.25 -10.75 26.36
CA HIS A 68 27.34 -10.97 25.39
C HIS A 68 27.50 -12.46 25.00
N ASN A 69 27.08 -13.40 25.85
CA ASN A 69 27.11 -14.83 25.58
C ASN A 69 25.78 -15.39 25.03
N THR A 70 24.81 -14.52 24.74
CA THR A 70 23.51 -14.89 24.16
C THR A 70 23.40 -14.27 22.76
N PRO A 71 23.92 -14.94 21.70
CA PRO A 71 24.02 -14.34 20.37
C PRO A 71 22.68 -13.95 19.75
N SER A 72 21.61 -14.64 20.11
CA SER A 72 20.26 -14.34 19.63
C SER A 72 19.76 -12.95 20.03
N LEU A 73 20.35 -12.28 21.04
CA LEU A 73 19.98 -10.90 21.39
C LEU A 73 20.50 -9.87 20.38
N TRP A 74 21.45 -10.24 19.54
CA TRP A 74 22.21 -9.31 18.69
C TRP A 74 21.89 -9.51 17.19
N THR A 75 20.81 -10.22 16.87
CA THR A 75 20.44 -10.58 15.50
C THR A 75 19.73 -9.47 14.74
N SER A 76 19.11 -8.53 15.46
CA SER A 76 18.42 -7.36 14.90
C SER A 76 19.40 -6.21 14.75
N ILE A 77 19.69 -5.83 13.51
CA ILE A 77 20.63 -4.77 13.15
C ILE A 77 19.83 -3.65 12.50
N CYS A 78 19.96 -2.42 13.00
CA CYS A 78 19.43 -1.25 12.30
C CYS A 78 20.51 -0.24 11.99
N VAL A 79 20.41 0.34 10.81
CA VAL A 79 21.21 1.45 10.34
C VAL A 79 20.26 2.60 10.06
N THR A 80 20.35 3.67 10.85
CA THR A 80 19.50 4.87 10.71
C THR A 80 20.33 6.13 10.53
N VAL A 81 19.65 7.25 10.24
CA VAL A 81 20.22 8.61 10.24
C VAL A 81 20.94 8.94 11.56
N GLU A 82 20.48 8.42 12.71
CA GLU A 82 21.11 8.64 14.03
C GLU A 82 22.56 8.12 14.12
N LEU A 83 22.98 7.22 13.22
CA LEU A 83 24.36 6.71 13.19
C LEU A 83 25.31 7.61 12.40
N ILE A 84 24.82 8.71 11.81
CA ILE A 84 25.62 9.62 11.02
C ILE A 84 26.22 10.66 11.96
N GLU A 85 27.54 10.66 12.08
CA GLU A 85 28.25 11.63 12.91
C GLU A 85 28.62 12.84 12.06
N ALA A 86 28.06 13.99 12.43
CA ALA A 86 28.53 15.28 11.95
C ALA A 86 29.94 15.57 12.48
N ASP A 87 30.77 16.23 11.69
CA ASP A 87 32.09 16.67 12.15
C ASP A 87 31.88 17.77 13.22
N PRO A 88 32.33 17.58 14.48
CA PRO A 88 32.11 18.56 15.54
C PRO A 88 32.75 19.93 15.25
N ASP A 89 33.71 20.00 14.32
CA ASP A 89 34.37 21.25 13.95
C ASP A 89 33.54 22.10 12.93
N ASP A 90 32.50 21.54 12.32
CA ASP A 90 31.71 22.19 11.25
C ASP A 90 30.58 23.11 11.77
N GLU A 91 30.24 23.06 13.07
CA GLU A 91 29.21 23.93 13.66
C GLU A 91 29.58 25.43 13.63
N MET A 92 30.87 25.76 13.45
CA MET A 92 31.36 27.14 13.59
C MET A 92 31.49 27.92 12.27
N GLY A 93 30.66 27.59 11.26
CA GLY A 93 30.38 28.46 10.11
C GLY A 93 31.57 28.80 9.21
N SER A 94 32.60 27.94 9.17
CA SER A 94 33.73 28.17 8.26
C SER A 94 33.28 28.03 6.81
N LEU A 95 33.35 29.14 6.06
CA LEU A 95 33.18 29.21 4.60
C LEU A 95 34.33 28.52 3.83
N GLY A 96 34.94 27.48 4.42
CA GLY A 96 36.07 26.76 3.85
C GLY A 96 35.63 25.83 2.71
N VAL A 97 36.47 25.73 1.69
CA VAL A 97 36.25 24.93 0.47
C VAL A 97 36.31 23.41 0.71
N ASP A 98 36.75 22.96 1.89
CA ASP A 98 36.94 21.54 2.22
C ASP A 98 36.06 21.13 3.42
N ARG A 99 34.73 21.17 3.26
CA ARG A 99 33.82 20.54 4.23
C ARG A 99 34.00 19.02 4.17
N LYS A 100 34.30 18.42 5.31
CA LYS A 100 34.41 16.96 5.40
C LYS A 100 33.00 16.40 5.42
N LEU A 101 32.73 15.44 4.54
CA LEU A 101 31.42 14.78 4.52
C LEU A 101 31.20 14.04 5.85
N PRO A 102 29.96 14.05 6.39
CA PRO A 102 29.58 13.22 7.52
C PRO A 102 29.98 11.76 7.30
N THR A 103 30.21 11.03 8.39
CA THR A 103 30.60 9.62 8.31
C THR A 103 29.68 8.74 9.12
N LEU A 104 29.37 7.56 8.59
CA LEU A 104 28.58 6.55 9.27
C LEU A 104 29.39 5.91 10.42
N ASN A 105 28.87 5.97 11.65
CA ASN A 105 29.44 5.27 12.80
C ASN A 105 29.18 3.77 12.67
N THR A 106 30.25 3.01 12.45
CA THR A 106 30.20 1.55 12.21
C THR A 106 30.46 0.72 13.47
N ASN A 107 30.67 1.34 14.63
CA ASN A 107 31.01 0.63 15.87
C ASN A 107 29.86 -0.26 16.35
N HIS A 108 28.63 0.26 16.26
CA HIS A 108 27.42 -0.48 16.63
C HIS A 108 27.24 -1.70 15.71
N LEU A 109 27.28 -1.48 14.40
CA LEU A 109 27.18 -2.53 13.38
C LEU A 109 28.22 -3.64 13.59
N THR A 110 29.49 -3.26 13.77
CA THR A 110 30.59 -4.20 14.01
C THR A 110 30.36 -5.02 15.28
N SER A 111 29.88 -4.38 16.34
CA SER A 111 29.62 -5.05 17.63
C SER A 111 28.47 -6.06 17.51
N TYR A 112 27.36 -5.70 16.86
CA TYR A 112 26.21 -6.60 16.67
C TYR A 112 26.56 -7.78 15.76
N LEU A 113 27.27 -7.52 14.66
CA LEU A 113 27.75 -8.57 13.76
C LEU A 113 28.67 -9.56 14.48
N ALA A 114 29.59 -9.07 15.32
CA ALA A 114 30.47 -9.93 16.11
C ALA A 114 29.73 -10.74 17.19
N LEU A 115 28.78 -10.11 17.90
CA LEU A 115 28.06 -10.74 19.01
C LEU A 115 26.97 -11.72 18.54
N SER A 116 26.37 -11.50 17.37
CA SER A 116 25.38 -12.41 16.76
C SER A 116 25.99 -13.72 16.23
N ARG A 117 27.31 -13.77 16.03
CA ARG A 117 28.06 -14.97 15.58
C ARG A 117 27.51 -15.54 14.26
N ASN A 118 26.88 -16.71 14.30
CA ASN A 118 26.33 -17.41 13.13
C ASN A 118 24.79 -17.44 13.16
N TYR A 119 24.15 -16.67 14.04
CA TYR A 119 22.69 -16.62 14.06
C TYR A 119 22.15 -15.87 12.83
N PRO A 120 20.95 -16.25 12.33
CA PRO A 120 20.28 -15.51 11.28
C PRO A 120 20.10 -14.03 11.67
N LEU A 121 20.22 -13.14 10.69
CA LEU A 121 20.17 -11.69 10.88
C LEU A 121 18.87 -11.11 10.34
N ASP A 122 18.30 -10.18 11.08
CA ASP A 122 17.21 -9.31 10.66
C ASP A 122 17.78 -7.90 10.53
N ILE A 123 17.72 -7.33 9.33
CA ILE A 123 18.42 -6.10 8.98
C ILE A 123 17.39 -5.06 8.59
N LEU A 124 17.45 -3.89 9.22
CA LEU A 124 16.70 -2.70 8.85
C LEU A 124 17.69 -1.60 8.47
N ILE A 125 17.57 -1.04 7.27
CA ILE A 125 18.28 0.18 6.89
C ILE A 125 17.20 1.23 6.66
N ASP A 126 17.05 2.12 7.63
CA ASP A 126 16.08 3.22 7.58
C ASP A 126 16.84 4.52 7.28
N ALA A 127 16.96 4.82 5.99
CA ALA A 127 17.61 6.00 5.46
C ALA A 127 16.61 7.16 5.25
N ARG A 128 15.43 7.08 5.86
CA ARG A 128 14.43 8.15 5.80
C ARG A 128 14.81 9.31 6.71
N ASP A 129 14.44 10.50 6.28
CA ASP A 129 14.61 11.77 6.95
C ASP A 129 13.24 12.32 7.34
N GLN A 130 13.06 12.67 8.61
CA GLN A 130 11.81 13.23 9.12
C GLN A 130 11.55 14.63 8.57
N ASP A 131 12.62 15.33 8.20
CA ASP A 131 12.58 16.69 7.64
C ASP A 131 12.60 16.68 6.10
N TRP A 132 12.33 15.52 5.47
CA TRP A 132 12.37 15.40 4.01
C TRP A 132 11.26 16.22 3.34
N ASP A 133 11.64 17.04 2.38
CA ASP A 133 10.78 17.98 1.66
C ASP A 133 10.36 17.49 0.26
N PHE A 134 10.44 16.18 0.01
CA PHE A 134 10.25 15.55 -1.29
C PHE A 134 11.27 15.93 -2.37
N SER A 135 12.32 16.69 -2.02
CA SER A 135 13.43 16.98 -2.93
C SER A 135 14.35 15.76 -3.06
N GLU A 136 14.77 15.46 -4.29
CA GLU A 136 15.75 14.43 -4.59
C GLU A 136 16.95 15.08 -5.31
N PRO A 137 18.14 15.17 -4.68
CA PRO A 137 19.31 15.84 -5.26
C PRO A 137 19.74 15.30 -6.63
N GLU A 138 19.39 14.06 -6.92
CA GLU A 138 19.65 13.36 -8.18
C GLU A 138 18.68 13.72 -9.31
N ILE A 139 17.56 14.39 -9.02
CA ILE A 139 16.58 14.87 -10.00
C ILE A 139 16.81 16.37 -10.20
N PRO A 140 17.18 16.83 -11.41
CA PRO A 140 17.36 18.26 -11.67
C PRO A 140 16.04 19.02 -11.44
N SER A 141 15.98 19.86 -10.40
CA SER A 141 14.87 20.79 -10.23
C SER A 141 15.03 21.98 -11.19
N GLU A 142 13.94 22.38 -11.84
CA GLU A 142 13.90 23.64 -12.60
C GLU A 142 13.91 24.87 -11.68
N TYR A 143 13.61 24.67 -10.39
CA TYR A 143 13.61 25.71 -9.38
C TYR A 143 14.96 25.71 -8.68
N GLU A 144 15.71 26.81 -8.78
CA GLU A 144 17.09 26.98 -8.27
C GLU A 144 17.23 26.96 -6.72
N CYS A 145 16.30 26.31 -6.00
CA CYS A 145 16.24 26.30 -4.53
C CYS A 145 16.61 24.94 -3.92
N ASP A 146 17.33 24.08 -4.65
CA ASP A 146 17.82 22.79 -4.13
C ASP A 146 18.97 23.01 -3.14
N THR A 147 18.60 23.39 -1.91
CA THR A 147 19.52 23.44 -0.77
C THR A 147 19.41 22.21 0.12
N TYR A 148 18.38 21.38 -0.08
CA TYR A 148 18.21 20.15 0.66
C TYR A 148 19.34 19.17 0.34
N THR A 149 19.96 18.64 1.40
CA THR A 149 20.96 17.58 1.30
C THR A 149 20.55 16.49 2.29
N PRO A 150 20.16 15.30 1.83
CA PRO A 150 19.68 14.26 2.73
C PRO A 150 20.80 13.88 3.68
N PRO A 151 20.52 13.72 4.98
CA PRO A 151 21.53 13.34 5.95
C PRO A 151 22.10 11.95 5.59
N PHE A 152 21.25 11.04 5.12
CA PHE A 152 21.66 9.70 4.67
C PHE A 152 22.04 9.65 3.17
N SER A 153 23.30 9.94 2.87
CA SER A 153 23.83 9.87 1.50
C SER A 153 24.04 8.44 0.95
N SER A 154 24.22 8.32 -0.36
CA SER A 154 24.60 7.05 -1.01
C SER A 154 25.97 6.50 -0.55
N ALA A 155 26.89 7.37 -0.09
CA ALA A 155 28.16 6.94 0.48
C ALA A 155 27.98 6.23 1.83
N HIS A 156 27.02 6.69 2.64
CA HIS A 156 26.62 6.01 3.87
C HIS A 156 26.02 4.64 3.56
N MET A 157 25.14 4.55 2.55
CA MET A 157 24.59 3.28 2.10
C MET A 157 25.67 2.29 1.65
N SER A 158 26.60 2.74 0.81
CA SER A 158 27.74 1.91 0.35
C SER A 158 28.54 1.37 1.54
N THR A 159 28.82 2.22 2.53
CA THR A 159 29.51 1.83 3.76
C THR A 159 28.69 0.77 4.51
N ALA A 160 27.41 1.02 4.80
CA ALA A 160 26.55 0.08 5.52
C ALA A 160 26.49 -1.30 4.85
N ILE A 161 26.20 -1.35 3.55
CA ILE A 161 26.10 -2.59 2.78
C ILE A 161 27.43 -3.34 2.75
N SER A 162 28.57 -2.64 2.64
CA SER A 162 29.89 -3.29 2.64
C SER A 162 30.19 -4.09 3.91
N PHE A 163 29.67 -3.67 5.07
CA PHE A 163 29.79 -4.40 6.34
C PHE A 163 28.81 -5.58 6.43
N LEU A 164 27.64 -5.47 5.81
CA LEU A 164 26.58 -6.48 5.88
C LEU A 164 26.80 -7.64 4.90
N LEU A 165 27.31 -7.37 3.69
CA LEU A 165 27.47 -8.36 2.61
C LEU A 165 28.28 -9.61 2.98
N PRO A 166 29.38 -9.55 3.77
CA PRO A 166 30.07 -10.74 4.24
C PRO A 166 29.18 -11.74 5.00
N HIS A 167 28.01 -11.29 5.46
CA HIS A 167 27.04 -12.07 6.22
C HIS A 167 25.79 -12.46 5.41
N LEU A 168 25.76 -12.26 4.09
CA LEU A 168 24.61 -12.56 3.22
C LEU A 168 24.02 -13.96 3.44
N SER A 169 24.87 -14.97 3.63
CA SER A 169 24.46 -16.36 3.83
C SER A 169 23.54 -16.61 5.04
N ARG A 170 23.52 -15.67 5.99
CA ARG A 170 22.70 -15.73 7.21
C ARG A 170 21.66 -14.61 7.30
N TRP A 171 21.44 -13.84 6.24
CA TRP A 171 20.33 -12.88 6.23
C TRP A 171 19.01 -13.64 6.23
N ARG A 172 18.11 -13.30 7.17
CA ARG A 172 16.76 -13.84 7.29
C ARG A 172 15.73 -12.82 6.79
N SER A 173 15.86 -11.58 7.22
CA SER A 173 15.07 -10.46 6.68
C SER A 173 15.99 -9.28 6.39
N ILE A 174 15.67 -8.55 5.33
CA ILE A 174 16.29 -7.26 5.02
C ILE A 174 15.23 -6.27 4.55
N ASP A 175 15.15 -5.16 5.24
CA ASP A 175 14.28 -4.03 4.94
C ASP A 175 15.17 -2.82 4.64
N ILE A 176 15.02 -2.22 3.47
CA ILE A 176 15.72 -1.00 3.05
C ILE A 176 14.67 0.05 2.71
N LEU A 177 14.63 1.11 3.51
CA LEU A 177 13.70 2.23 3.37
C LEU A 177 14.53 3.48 3.06
N THR A 178 14.24 4.14 1.94
CA THR A 178 14.95 5.36 1.52
C THR A 178 13.94 6.37 0.98
N ASP A 179 14.16 7.65 1.23
CA ASP A 179 13.30 8.69 0.65
C ASP A 179 13.60 8.90 -0.83
N SER A 180 14.89 9.04 -1.16
CA SER A 180 15.37 9.23 -2.54
C SER A 180 15.86 7.93 -3.17
N TRP A 181 16.03 7.93 -4.51
CA TRP A 181 16.47 6.73 -5.23
C TRP A 181 17.96 6.42 -5.08
N ALA A 182 18.83 7.44 -4.97
CA ALA A 182 20.26 7.25 -5.07
C ALA A 182 20.87 6.33 -3.98
N PRO A 183 20.47 6.39 -2.69
CA PRO A 183 20.89 5.41 -1.69
C PRO A 183 20.39 4.00 -2.04
N MET A 184 19.11 3.85 -2.41
CA MET A 184 18.54 2.54 -2.82
C MET A 184 19.33 1.94 -3.97
N TYR A 185 19.57 2.70 -5.03
CA TYR A 185 20.31 2.27 -6.22
C TYR A 185 21.71 1.76 -5.86
N VAL A 186 22.43 2.46 -4.99
CA VAL A 186 23.75 2.02 -4.51
C VAL A 186 23.67 0.72 -3.71
N ALA A 187 22.66 0.54 -2.86
CA ALA A 187 22.45 -0.72 -2.15
C ALA A 187 22.28 -1.89 -3.13
N LEU A 188 21.39 -1.73 -4.11
CA LEU A 188 21.09 -2.74 -5.12
C LEU A 188 22.34 -3.10 -5.94
N GLN A 189 23.11 -2.11 -6.39
CA GLN A 189 24.36 -2.32 -7.12
C GLN A 189 25.39 -3.14 -6.33
N HIS A 190 25.47 -2.93 -5.01
CA HIS A 190 26.39 -3.69 -4.16
C HIS A 190 25.88 -5.11 -3.86
N ILE A 191 24.58 -5.28 -3.66
CA ILE A 191 23.96 -6.59 -3.35
C ILE A 191 23.97 -7.50 -4.58
N GLN A 192 23.63 -6.97 -5.75
CA GLN A 192 23.42 -7.74 -6.98
C GLN A 192 24.55 -8.74 -7.34
N PRO A 193 25.84 -8.34 -7.40
CA PRO A 193 26.90 -9.27 -7.76
C PRO A 193 27.12 -10.37 -6.72
N VAL A 194 26.85 -10.08 -5.44
CA VAL A 194 27.07 -11.05 -4.35
C VAL A 194 25.89 -12.03 -4.27
N ILE A 195 24.66 -11.54 -4.38
CA ILE A 195 23.47 -12.38 -4.31
C ILE A 195 23.37 -13.33 -5.50
N THR A 196 23.73 -12.87 -6.70
CA THR A 196 23.76 -13.75 -7.89
C THR A 196 24.88 -14.79 -7.81
N ALA A 197 26.02 -14.45 -7.23
CA ALA A 197 27.15 -15.37 -7.11
C ALA A 197 26.99 -16.43 -6.00
N TYR A 198 26.39 -16.05 -4.86
CA TYR A 198 26.36 -16.89 -3.65
C TYR A 198 24.95 -17.27 -3.17
N GLY A 199 23.91 -16.62 -3.68
CA GLY A 199 22.54 -16.73 -3.16
C GLY A 199 22.38 -16.09 -1.79
N ALA A 200 21.13 -16.04 -1.32
CA ALA A 200 20.75 -15.69 0.03
C ALA A 200 19.92 -16.83 0.65
N PRO A 201 20.58 -17.93 1.08
CA PRO A 201 19.90 -19.20 1.39
C PRO A 201 18.99 -19.16 2.61
N CYS A 202 19.16 -18.18 3.50
CA CYS A 202 18.32 -17.99 4.68
C CYS A 202 17.27 -16.89 4.50
N LEU A 203 17.25 -16.17 3.37
CA LEU A 203 16.42 -14.98 3.22
C LEU A 203 14.95 -15.39 3.07
N GLU A 204 14.13 -14.97 4.02
CA GLU A 204 12.70 -15.26 4.13
C GLU A 204 11.86 -14.02 3.80
N SER A 205 12.37 -12.81 4.07
CA SER A 205 11.69 -11.53 3.84
C SER A 205 12.63 -10.53 3.16
N LEU A 206 12.14 -9.86 2.12
CA LEU A 206 12.84 -8.77 1.44
C LEU A 206 11.88 -7.60 1.22
N THR A 207 12.21 -6.45 1.81
CA THR A 207 11.44 -5.21 1.69
C THR A 207 12.33 -4.13 1.12
N LEU A 208 11.98 -3.60 -0.05
CA LEU A 208 12.70 -2.51 -0.70
C LEU A 208 11.69 -1.39 -0.97
N MET A 209 11.86 -0.25 -0.31
CA MET A 209 10.91 0.86 -0.38
C MET A 209 11.64 2.17 -0.67
N ARG A 210 11.28 2.80 -1.80
CA ARG A 210 11.47 4.23 -2.02
C ARG A 210 10.23 4.92 -1.48
N CYS A 211 10.36 5.64 -0.37
CA CYS A 211 9.28 6.25 0.37
C CYS A 211 8.72 7.54 -0.27
N ASN A 212 9.05 7.77 -1.54
CA ASN A 212 8.42 8.77 -2.39
C ASN A 212 7.28 8.14 -3.20
N ASP A 213 6.04 8.18 -2.70
CA ASP A 213 4.91 7.63 -3.47
C ASP A 213 4.56 8.47 -4.70
N PHE A 214 4.93 9.75 -4.72
CA PHE A 214 4.59 10.65 -5.80
C PHE A 214 5.22 10.24 -7.14
N VAL A 215 6.33 9.48 -7.08
CA VAL A 215 7.00 8.97 -8.28
C VAL A 215 6.12 8.01 -9.08
N SER A 216 5.16 7.36 -8.43
CA SER A 216 4.24 6.41 -9.06
C SER A 216 3.29 7.06 -10.06
N TYR A 217 3.06 8.37 -9.92
CA TYR A 217 2.26 9.18 -10.84
C TYR A 217 3.06 9.69 -12.04
N SER A 218 4.39 9.60 -11.98
CA SER A 218 5.22 9.93 -13.12
C SER A 218 5.07 8.91 -14.24
N THR A 219 5.05 9.41 -15.48
CA THR A 219 5.10 8.55 -16.67
C THR A 219 6.49 7.98 -16.92
N THR A 220 7.54 8.66 -16.45
CA THR A 220 8.93 8.30 -16.66
C THR A 220 9.68 8.15 -15.35
N PHE A 221 10.55 7.16 -15.29
CA PHE A 221 11.38 6.92 -14.14
C PHE A 221 12.41 8.05 -13.95
N GLU A 222 12.39 8.64 -12.76
CA GLU A 222 13.41 9.56 -12.31
C GLU A 222 14.16 8.99 -11.10
N PRO A 223 15.51 9.12 -11.07
CA PRO A 223 16.36 9.75 -12.08
C PRO A 223 16.56 8.88 -13.33
N HIS A 224 16.43 9.47 -14.51
CA HIS A 224 16.60 8.77 -15.79
C HIS A 224 17.92 7.97 -15.91
N ALA A 225 19.02 8.51 -15.39
CA ALA A 225 20.34 7.88 -15.45
C ALA A 225 20.43 6.57 -14.65
N MET A 226 19.51 6.37 -13.70
CA MET A 226 19.45 5.22 -12.81
C MET A 226 18.25 4.31 -13.10
N LYS A 227 17.61 4.46 -14.26
CA LYS A 227 16.43 3.69 -14.68
C LYS A 227 16.71 2.20 -14.91
N GLY A 228 17.94 1.80 -15.26
CA GLY A 228 18.23 0.38 -15.49
C GLY A 228 18.01 -0.47 -14.21
N PRO A 229 17.55 -1.73 -14.33
CA PRO A 229 17.36 -2.58 -13.15
C PRO A 229 18.71 -2.84 -12.49
N ALA A 230 18.88 -2.35 -11.26
CA ALA A 230 20.10 -2.56 -10.48
C ALA A 230 20.12 -3.91 -9.75
N PHE A 231 18.97 -4.58 -9.68
CA PHE A 231 18.77 -5.79 -8.88
C PHE A 231 18.13 -6.90 -9.71
N LEU A 232 18.64 -8.11 -9.51
CA LEU A 232 18.30 -9.35 -10.20
C LEU A 232 18.41 -9.32 -11.73
N ASP A 233 19.21 -8.42 -12.32
CA ASP A 233 19.57 -8.52 -13.75
C ASP A 233 20.42 -9.77 -14.02
N LEU A 234 19.80 -10.81 -14.59
CA LEU A 234 20.44 -12.06 -15.00
C LEU A 234 20.73 -12.11 -16.52
N SER A 235 20.45 -11.03 -17.26
CA SER A 235 20.50 -11.02 -18.73
C SER A 235 21.86 -11.40 -19.32
N GLY A 236 22.94 -11.25 -18.56
CA GLY A 236 24.30 -11.61 -18.94
C GLY A 236 24.79 -13.01 -18.50
N GLN A 237 24.01 -13.79 -17.73
CA GLN A 237 24.50 -15.00 -17.07
C GLN A 237 23.59 -16.23 -17.19
N PRO A 238 23.43 -16.81 -18.40
CA PRO A 238 22.49 -17.92 -18.65
C PRO A 238 22.81 -19.21 -17.87
N CYS A 239 24.05 -19.39 -17.38
CA CYS A 239 24.42 -20.56 -16.59
C CYS A 239 23.84 -20.56 -15.15
N LEU A 240 23.47 -19.40 -14.62
CA LEU A 240 22.95 -19.27 -13.24
C LEU A 240 21.45 -19.54 -13.13
N ALA A 241 20.74 -19.72 -14.24
CA ALA A 241 19.30 -20.03 -14.22
C ALA A 241 18.94 -21.34 -13.50
N SER A 242 19.93 -22.15 -13.09
CA SER A 242 19.73 -23.40 -12.36
C SER A 242 20.04 -23.33 -10.86
N THR A 243 20.52 -22.19 -10.36
CA THR A 243 20.88 -22.04 -8.96
C THR A 243 19.75 -21.45 -8.14
N ASP A 244 19.53 -22.04 -6.97
CA ASP A 244 18.54 -21.61 -6.00
C ASP A 244 19.04 -20.34 -5.28
N ILE A 245 18.80 -19.16 -5.88
CA ILE A 245 19.31 -17.87 -5.38
C ILE A 245 18.58 -17.49 -4.10
N LEU A 246 17.25 -17.65 -4.06
CA LEU A 246 16.37 -17.21 -2.97
C LEU A 246 15.45 -18.36 -2.49
N PRO A 247 16.02 -19.49 -2.00
CA PRO A 247 15.27 -20.73 -1.72
C PRO A 247 14.14 -20.60 -0.72
N ARG A 248 14.24 -19.62 0.18
CA ARG A 248 13.38 -19.47 1.35
C ARG A 248 12.52 -18.22 1.32
N LEU A 249 12.61 -17.42 0.26
CA LEU A 249 11.90 -16.15 0.18
C LEU A 249 10.39 -16.42 0.18
N GLN A 250 9.72 -15.83 1.17
CA GLN A 250 8.28 -15.98 1.41
C GLN A 250 7.56 -14.65 1.36
N ASN A 251 8.22 -13.55 1.74
CA ASN A 251 7.63 -12.21 1.70
C ASN A 251 8.50 -11.30 0.84
N LEU A 252 7.87 -10.64 -0.14
CA LEU A 252 8.52 -9.69 -1.01
C LEU A 252 7.67 -8.42 -1.11
N THR A 253 8.25 -7.29 -0.72
CA THR A 253 7.67 -5.96 -0.88
C THR A 253 8.60 -5.12 -1.74
N LEU A 254 8.08 -4.63 -2.86
CA LEU A 254 8.76 -3.70 -3.77
C LEU A 254 7.87 -2.46 -3.92
N ARG A 255 8.29 -1.34 -3.31
CA ARG A 255 7.56 -0.06 -3.37
C ARG A 255 8.42 1.02 -4.02
N GLY A 256 8.07 1.44 -5.23
CA GLY A 256 8.88 2.39 -6.00
C GLY A 256 10.29 1.88 -6.35
N VAL A 257 10.51 0.56 -6.24
CA VAL A 257 11.79 -0.11 -6.53
C VAL A 257 11.56 -1.18 -7.59
N HIS A 258 11.98 -0.89 -8.82
CA HIS A 258 11.88 -1.85 -9.91
C HIS A 258 13.07 -2.80 -9.97
N VAL A 259 12.82 -3.96 -10.57
CA VAL A 259 13.80 -5.04 -10.78
C VAL A 259 13.70 -5.54 -12.22
N ASP A 260 14.59 -6.45 -12.62
CA ASP A 260 14.33 -7.23 -13.84
C ASP A 260 13.21 -8.25 -13.59
N TRP A 261 11.99 -7.92 -14.02
CA TRP A 261 10.78 -8.69 -13.71
C TRP A 261 10.83 -10.15 -14.20
N ALA A 262 11.35 -10.36 -15.41
CA ALA A 262 11.53 -11.69 -15.98
C ALA A 262 12.51 -12.53 -15.15
N SER A 263 13.63 -11.95 -14.73
CA SER A 263 14.62 -12.62 -13.87
C SER A 263 14.07 -12.87 -12.47
N LEU A 264 13.31 -11.94 -11.89
CA LEU A 264 12.63 -12.17 -10.61
C LEU A 264 11.70 -13.38 -10.69
N ALA A 265 10.85 -13.45 -11.71
CA ALA A 265 9.97 -14.60 -11.91
C ALA A 265 10.76 -15.91 -12.10
N ALA A 266 11.89 -15.87 -12.82
CA ALA A 266 12.77 -17.02 -12.98
C ALA A 266 13.39 -17.46 -11.64
N VAL A 267 13.84 -16.53 -10.79
CA VAL A 267 14.36 -16.83 -9.46
C VAL A 267 13.28 -17.44 -8.57
N LEU A 268 12.09 -16.85 -8.55
CA LEU A 268 10.97 -17.34 -7.75
C LEU A 268 10.48 -18.72 -8.17
N SER A 269 10.53 -19.04 -9.47
CA SER A 269 10.15 -20.37 -9.99
C SER A 269 11.01 -21.52 -9.45
N HIS A 270 12.21 -21.21 -8.93
CA HIS A 270 13.11 -22.19 -8.31
C HIS A 270 13.04 -22.20 -6.78
N SER A 271 12.34 -21.22 -6.17
CA SER A 271 12.22 -21.13 -4.71
C SER A 271 11.46 -22.34 -4.16
N THR A 272 12.08 -23.04 -3.20
CA THR A 272 11.46 -24.20 -2.56
C THR A 272 10.38 -23.83 -1.54
N ALA A 273 10.48 -22.65 -0.93
CA ALA A 273 9.50 -22.18 0.04
C ALA A 273 8.24 -21.64 -0.64
N GLY A 274 8.41 -21.06 -1.84
CA GLY A 274 7.36 -20.34 -2.55
C GLY A 274 6.99 -19.02 -1.87
N LEU A 275 6.56 -18.05 -2.68
CA LEU A 275 6.13 -16.75 -2.18
C LEU A 275 4.74 -16.84 -1.55
N LYS A 276 4.59 -16.27 -0.35
CA LYS A 276 3.33 -16.20 0.42
C LYS A 276 2.75 -14.80 0.44
N THR A 277 3.59 -13.78 0.44
CA THR A 277 3.19 -12.38 0.43
C THR A 277 3.94 -11.68 -0.69
N LEU A 278 3.19 -11.04 -1.59
CA LEU A 278 3.72 -10.22 -2.66
C LEU A 278 3.05 -8.86 -2.59
N GLU A 279 3.87 -7.83 -2.53
CA GLU A 279 3.45 -6.46 -2.64
C GLU A 279 4.25 -5.74 -3.72
N LEU A 280 3.51 -5.13 -4.65
CA LEU A 280 4.03 -4.28 -5.70
C LEU A 280 3.29 -2.94 -5.58
N SER A 281 4.02 -1.91 -5.18
CA SER A 281 3.43 -0.58 -4.91
C SER A 281 4.26 0.55 -5.53
N SER A 282 3.62 1.66 -5.85
CA SER A 282 4.25 2.94 -6.20
C SER A 282 5.27 2.93 -7.37
N HIS A 283 5.07 2.12 -8.42
CA HIS A 283 5.95 2.13 -9.60
C HIS A 283 5.50 3.15 -10.65
N CYS A 284 6.43 3.98 -11.14
CA CYS A 284 6.17 4.82 -12.32
C CYS A 284 5.91 3.96 -13.56
N ARG A 285 5.18 4.51 -14.53
CA ARG A 285 4.61 3.73 -15.64
C ARG A 285 5.63 2.89 -16.42
N ASP A 286 6.78 3.46 -16.73
CA ASP A 286 7.78 2.92 -17.65
C ASP A 286 8.80 1.93 -17.04
N VAL A 287 8.63 1.57 -15.77
CA VAL A 287 9.37 0.48 -15.08
C VAL A 287 8.45 -0.59 -14.52
N ARG A 288 7.13 -0.47 -14.74
CA ARG A 288 6.16 -1.52 -14.41
C ARG A 288 6.44 -2.79 -15.22
N PRO A 289 6.07 -3.97 -14.70
CA PRO A 289 6.19 -5.19 -15.48
C PRO A 289 5.29 -5.11 -16.72
N THR A 290 5.74 -5.71 -17.83
CA THR A 290 4.83 -5.98 -18.95
C THR A 290 3.73 -6.95 -18.52
N LEU A 291 2.65 -7.02 -19.29
CA LEU A 291 1.55 -7.97 -19.04
C LEU A 291 2.04 -9.42 -18.93
N SER A 292 2.93 -9.84 -19.83
CA SER A 292 3.52 -11.18 -19.81
C SER A 292 4.42 -11.44 -18.61
N GLU A 293 5.23 -10.46 -18.19
CA GLU A 293 6.11 -10.58 -17.02
C GLU A 293 5.30 -10.64 -15.73
N TYR A 294 4.26 -9.81 -15.60
CA TYR A 294 3.35 -9.82 -14.47
C TYR A 294 2.60 -11.16 -14.36
N HIS A 295 2.10 -11.68 -15.49
CA HIS A 295 1.48 -13.00 -15.56
C HIS A 295 2.44 -14.12 -15.12
N GLN A 296 3.68 -14.09 -15.63
CA GLN A 296 4.71 -15.06 -15.27
C GLN A 296 5.04 -14.98 -13.77
N LEU A 297 5.21 -13.76 -13.23
CA LEU A 297 5.49 -13.52 -11.82
C LEU A 297 4.43 -14.18 -10.92
N LEU A 298 3.14 -13.90 -11.17
CA LEU A 298 2.05 -14.51 -10.42
C LEU A 298 1.97 -16.03 -10.63
N SER A 299 2.18 -16.52 -11.87
CA SER A 299 2.14 -17.95 -12.19
C SER A 299 3.22 -18.76 -11.48
N THR A 300 4.35 -18.14 -11.14
CA THR A 300 5.42 -18.80 -10.36
C THR A 300 5.14 -18.86 -8.85
N SER A 301 4.07 -18.21 -8.39
CA SER A 301 3.73 -18.07 -6.97
C SER A 301 2.33 -18.61 -6.62
N PRO A 302 2.00 -19.89 -6.90
CA PRO A 302 0.66 -20.43 -6.63
C PRO A 302 0.31 -20.55 -5.14
N GLY A 303 1.32 -20.46 -4.26
CA GLY A 303 1.17 -20.50 -2.80
C GLY A 303 0.93 -19.13 -2.14
N LEU A 304 0.62 -18.11 -2.94
CA LEU A 304 0.42 -16.75 -2.46
C LEU A 304 -0.84 -16.66 -1.58
N ASN A 305 -0.69 -16.07 -0.39
CA ASN A 305 -1.74 -15.85 0.60
C ASN A 305 -2.22 -14.40 0.62
N LYS A 306 -1.30 -13.45 0.42
CA LYS A 306 -1.57 -12.01 0.37
C LYS A 306 -0.96 -11.38 -0.88
N LEU A 307 -1.77 -10.61 -1.62
CA LEU A 307 -1.36 -9.87 -2.81
C LEU A 307 -1.76 -8.40 -2.63
N VAL A 308 -0.78 -7.50 -2.71
CA VAL A 308 -1.00 -6.05 -2.70
C VAL A 308 -0.47 -5.48 -4.00
N VAL A 309 -1.33 -4.79 -4.75
CA VAL A 309 -0.98 -4.15 -6.02
C VAL A 309 -1.55 -2.74 -6.00
N SER A 310 -0.70 -1.72 -5.92
CA SER A 310 -1.13 -0.32 -5.96
C SER A 310 -0.21 0.48 -6.87
N GLY A 311 -0.75 0.98 -8.00
CA GLY A 311 0.05 1.72 -8.97
C GLY A 311 1.23 0.93 -9.55
N SER A 312 1.14 -0.40 -9.58
CA SER A 312 2.23 -1.30 -9.98
C SER A 312 1.74 -2.52 -10.75
N GLY A 313 0.51 -2.45 -11.26
CA GLY A 313 -0.01 -3.45 -12.18
C GLY A 313 0.80 -3.50 -13.48
N PRO A 314 0.46 -4.42 -14.40
CA PRO A 314 1.12 -4.49 -15.69
C PRO A 314 1.00 -3.16 -16.45
N GLU A 315 2.05 -2.77 -17.17
CA GLU A 315 2.01 -1.57 -18.01
C GLU A 315 0.93 -1.72 -19.10
N VAL A 316 0.01 -0.75 -19.15
CA VAL A 316 -1.09 -0.73 -20.12
C VAL A 316 -0.93 0.49 -21.02
N PRO A 317 -0.71 0.32 -22.33
CA PRO A 317 -0.72 1.45 -23.25
C PRO A 317 -2.12 2.08 -23.33
N ASP A 318 -2.20 3.41 -23.38
CA ASP A 318 -3.48 4.14 -23.39
C ASP A 318 -4.26 3.86 -24.68
N ASP A 319 -3.54 3.83 -25.81
CA ASP A 319 -4.10 3.73 -27.17
C ASP A 319 -4.48 2.31 -27.60
N GLU A 320 -4.11 1.28 -26.84
CA GLU A 320 -4.29 -0.11 -27.25
C GLU A 320 -5.71 -0.63 -26.91
N PRO A 321 -6.47 -1.13 -27.91
CA PRO A 321 -7.76 -1.78 -27.65
C PRO A 321 -7.56 -3.13 -26.95
N GLU A 322 -8.37 -3.36 -25.91
CA GLU A 322 -8.43 -4.50 -24.98
C GLU A 322 -7.26 -5.53 -25.02
N PRO A 323 -6.35 -5.48 -24.02
CA PRO A 323 -5.07 -6.21 -24.09
C PRO A 323 -5.18 -7.74 -23.92
N LEU A 324 -6.10 -8.27 -23.12
CA LEU A 324 -6.10 -9.72 -22.81
C LEU A 324 -6.50 -10.61 -23.98
N ALA A 325 -7.42 -10.16 -24.83
CA ALA A 325 -7.83 -10.92 -26.00
C ALA A 325 -6.67 -11.12 -27.00
N ARG A 326 -5.62 -10.28 -26.93
CA ARG A 326 -4.48 -10.33 -27.85
C ARG A 326 -3.44 -11.36 -27.46
N GLU A 327 -3.11 -11.45 -26.18
CA GLU A 327 -1.98 -12.29 -25.73
C GLU A 327 -2.37 -13.75 -25.50
N GLY A 328 -3.67 -14.08 -25.45
CA GLY A 328 -4.12 -15.45 -25.23
C GLY A 328 -3.67 -16.03 -23.88
N LEU A 329 -3.37 -15.16 -22.92
CA LEU A 329 -3.00 -15.54 -21.56
C LEU A 329 -4.23 -16.08 -20.85
N SER A 330 -4.07 -17.24 -20.21
CA SER A 330 -5.09 -17.78 -19.30
C SER A 330 -5.00 -17.08 -17.96
N GLN A 331 -6.12 -17.04 -17.22
CA GLN A 331 -6.11 -16.59 -15.83
C GLN A 331 -5.08 -17.37 -15.00
N VAL A 332 -4.41 -16.67 -14.09
CA VAL A 332 -3.47 -17.24 -13.12
C VAL A 332 -4.24 -17.76 -11.94
N SER A 333 -4.17 -19.06 -11.70
CA SER A 333 -4.84 -19.68 -10.54
C SER A 333 -4.04 -19.43 -9.26
N LEU A 334 -4.63 -18.69 -8.33
CA LEU A 334 -4.10 -18.38 -7.00
C LEU A 334 -5.04 -18.96 -5.92
N PRO A 335 -5.11 -20.29 -5.77
CA PRO A 335 -6.08 -20.94 -4.89
C PRO A 335 -5.84 -20.71 -3.40
N HIS A 336 -4.66 -20.22 -3.00
CA HIS A 336 -4.33 -19.95 -1.60
C HIS A 336 -4.48 -18.46 -1.22
N LEU A 337 -4.84 -17.60 -2.19
CA LEU A 337 -4.95 -16.17 -1.95
C LEU A 337 -6.18 -15.89 -1.09
N HIS A 338 -5.94 -15.29 0.08
CA HIS A 338 -6.96 -14.96 1.09
C HIS A 338 -7.18 -13.46 1.22
N GLU A 339 -6.12 -12.67 1.03
CA GLU A 339 -6.14 -11.22 1.16
C GLU A 339 -5.65 -10.58 -0.15
N MET A 340 -6.43 -9.66 -0.69
CA MET A 340 -6.09 -8.92 -1.89
C MET A 340 -6.34 -7.43 -1.69
N THR A 341 -5.32 -6.61 -1.91
CA THR A 341 -5.42 -5.15 -1.99
C THR A 341 -5.16 -4.73 -3.43
N LEU A 342 -6.10 -4.00 -4.03
CA LEU A 342 -6.00 -3.45 -5.38
C LEU A 342 -6.20 -1.93 -5.33
N GLY A 343 -5.09 -1.20 -5.44
CA GLY A 343 -5.05 0.22 -5.74
C GLY A 343 -5.02 0.45 -7.25
N TYR A 344 -5.92 1.29 -7.77
CA TYR A 344 -6.00 1.58 -9.21
C TYR A 344 -5.72 3.05 -9.50
N HIS A 345 -4.92 3.34 -10.55
CA HIS A 345 -4.82 4.69 -11.12
C HIS A 345 -5.85 4.91 -12.25
N SER A 346 -6.35 3.81 -12.84
CA SER A 346 -7.41 3.86 -13.84
C SER A 346 -8.29 2.62 -13.76
N ALA A 347 -9.53 2.74 -14.23
CA ALA A 347 -10.43 1.58 -14.33
C ALA A 347 -9.87 0.47 -15.24
N LYS A 348 -9.08 0.82 -16.27
CA LYS A 348 -8.48 -0.15 -17.19
C LYS A 348 -7.41 -0.99 -16.50
N GLU A 349 -6.57 -0.37 -15.67
CA GLU A 349 -5.54 -1.05 -14.88
C GLU A 349 -6.18 -2.06 -13.91
N GLY A 350 -7.16 -1.62 -13.13
CA GLY A 350 -7.88 -2.51 -12.20
C GLY A 350 -8.58 -3.66 -12.92
N GLN A 351 -9.15 -3.41 -14.10
CA GLN A 351 -9.80 -4.44 -14.92
C GLN A 351 -8.80 -5.53 -15.31
N ILE A 352 -7.64 -5.15 -15.84
CA ILE A 352 -6.64 -6.10 -16.33
C ILE A 352 -6.13 -6.99 -15.20
N VAL A 353 -5.83 -6.41 -14.03
CA VAL A 353 -5.38 -7.18 -12.86
C VAL A 353 -6.45 -8.18 -12.41
N LEU A 354 -7.72 -7.76 -12.35
CA LEU A 354 -8.83 -8.64 -11.95
C LEU A 354 -9.10 -9.76 -12.97
N GLU A 355 -9.04 -9.46 -14.27
CA GLU A 355 -9.23 -10.46 -15.31
C GLU A 355 -8.10 -11.51 -15.37
N LEU A 356 -6.88 -11.12 -14.98
CA LEU A 356 -5.70 -11.99 -14.94
C LEU A 356 -5.73 -13.01 -13.80
N ILE A 357 -6.52 -12.80 -12.75
CA ILE A 357 -6.43 -13.58 -11.51
C ILE A 357 -7.67 -14.46 -11.33
N ASP A 358 -7.45 -15.75 -11.06
CA ASP A 358 -8.46 -16.67 -10.56
C ASP A 358 -8.14 -17.01 -9.09
N ALA A 359 -8.81 -16.34 -8.16
CA ALA A 359 -8.56 -16.45 -6.72
C ALA A 359 -9.85 -16.70 -5.93
N PRO A 360 -10.45 -17.91 -6.01
CA PRO A 360 -11.78 -18.18 -5.47
C PRO A 360 -11.85 -18.13 -3.93
N ASN A 361 -10.70 -18.15 -3.25
CA ASN A 361 -10.58 -18.21 -1.79
C ASN A 361 -10.29 -16.87 -1.11
N VAL A 362 -10.34 -15.76 -1.86
CA VAL A 362 -10.20 -14.41 -1.30
C VAL A 362 -11.35 -14.15 -0.34
N SER A 363 -11.00 -13.88 0.92
CA SER A 363 -11.93 -13.54 2.00
C SER A 363 -11.86 -12.06 2.37
N VAL A 364 -10.70 -11.43 2.20
CA VAL A 364 -10.46 -10.01 2.48
C VAL A 364 -10.12 -9.30 1.17
N LEU A 365 -10.92 -8.32 0.78
CA LEU A 365 -10.68 -7.48 -0.40
C LEU A 365 -10.63 -6.01 -0.01
N THR A 366 -9.51 -5.36 -0.33
CA THR A 366 -9.36 -3.90 -0.30
C THR A 366 -9.32 -3.38 -1.73
N LEU A 367 -10.24 -2.48 -2.06
CA LEU A 367 -10.24 -1.76 -3.34
C LEU A 367 -10.06 -0.27 -3.04
N GLU A 368 -9.01 0.31 -3.59
CA GLU A 368 -8.59 1.68 -3.28
C GLU A 368 -8.43 2.51 -4.54
N ASP A 369 -8.98 3.72 -4.51
CA ASP A 369 -8.66 4.76 -5.48
C ASP A 369 -7.27 5.30 -5.17
N SER A 370 -6.31 4.95 -6.02
CA SER A 370 -4.92 5.37 -5.89
C SER A 370 -4.54 6.42 -6.93
N THR A 371 -5.52 7.13 -7.50
CA THR A 371 -5.27 8.27 -8.39
C THR A 371 -4.50 9.38 -7.68
N TYR A 372 -3.85 10.27 -8.45
CA TYR A 372 -3.11 11.37 -7.85
C TYR A 372 -4.09 12.29 -7.11
N PRO A 373 -3.84 12.66 -5.84
CA PRO A 373 -4.77 13.50 -5.08
C PRO A 373 -5.08 14.86 -5.72
N GLY A 374 -4.18 15.35 -6.58
CA GLY A 374 -4.39 16.60 -7.33
C GLY A 374 -5.15 16.44 -8.65
N ASP A 375 -5.42 15.20 -9.10
CA ASP A 375 -6.15 14.96 -10.33
C ASP A 375 -7.62 15.37 -10.16
N ALA A 376 -8.10 16.17 -11.11
CA ALA A 376 -9.47 16.71 -11.05
C ALA A 376 -10.52 15.73 -11.60
N GLU A 377 -10.10 14.62 -12.18
CA GLU A 377 -10.97 13.63 -12.82
C GLU A 377 -11.20 12.45 -11.87
N ASP A 378 -12.43 12.31 -11.38
CA ASP A 378 -12.85 11.12 -10.66
C ASP A 378 -12.84 9.91 -11.61
N VAL A 379 -12.19 8.82 -11.20
CA VAL A 379 -12.19 7.56 -11.97
C VAL A 379 -13.44 6.75 -11.62
N ASP A 380 -14.38 6.61 -12.57
CA ASP A 380 -15.55 5.75 -12.41
C ASP A 380 -15.17 4.26 -12.54
N VAL A 381 -15.21 3.54 -11.41
CA VAL A 381 -14.93 2.10 -11.36
C VAL A 381 -16.18 1.23 -11.30
N SER A 382 -17.31 1.75 -11.81
CA SER A 382 -18.54 0.99 -12.00
C SER A 382 -18.33 -0.34 -12.74
N GLY A 383 -17.43 -0.38 -13.71
CA GLY A 383 -17.05 -1.61 -14.43
C GLY A 383 -16.41 -2.65 -13.51
N LEU A 384 -15.48 -2.23 -12.64
CA LEU A 384 -14.79 -3.11 -11.70
C LEU A 384 -15.76 -3.73 -10.69
N LEU A 385 -16.59 -2.91 -10.05
CA LEU A 385 -17.58 -3.39 -9.09
C LEU A 385 -18.61 -4.33 -9.72
N THR A 386 -19.03 -4.02 -10.96
CA THR A 386 -19.92 -4.92 -11.71
C THR A 386 -19.24 -6.26 -11.94
N TYR A 387 -18.00 -6.27 -12.45
CA TYR A 387 -17.24 -7.50 -12.67
C TYR A 387 -17.07 -8.31 -11.39
N LEU A 388 -16.67 -7.69 -10.28
CA LEU A 388 -16.53 -8.38 -8.99
C LEU A 388 -17.82 -9.08 -8.55
N GLY A 389 -18.98 -8.49 -8.84
CA GLY A 389 -20.30 -9.07 -8.55
C GLY A 389 -20.75 -10.15 -9.54
N THR A 390 -20.46 -10.00 -10.84
CA THR A 390 -21.05 -10.86 -11.89
C THR A 390 -20.09 -11.85 -12.52
N GLY A 391 -18.79 -11.63 -12.40
CA GLY A 391 -17.75 -12.30 -13.18
C GLY A 391 -17.65 -11.81 -14.63
N GLU A 392 -18.42 -10.78 -15.02
CA GLU A 392 -18.49 -10.28 -16.39
C GLU A 392 -18.39 -8.75 -16.42
N PHE A 393 -17.45 -8.22 -17.20
CA PHE A 393 -17.43 -6.79 -17.48
C PHE A 393 -18.64 -6.41 -18.32
N PRO A 394 -19.32 -5.28 -18.01
CA PRO A 394 -20.39 -4.80 -18.87
C PRO A 394 -19.83 -4.58 -20.26
N ALA A 395 -20.37 -5.30 -21.26
CA ALA A 395 -20.01 -5.09 -22.66
C ALA A 395 -20.07 -3.59 -22.90
N ARG A 396 -18.96 -3.00 -23.38
CA ARG A 396 -18.86 -1.55 -23.62
C ARG A 396 -20.10 -1.16 -24.39
N VAL A 397 -21.06 -0.56 -23.70
CA VAL A 397 -22.16 0.11 -24.36
C VAL A 397 -21.43 1.25 -25.01
N SER A 398 -21.16 1.12 -26.30
CA SER A 398 -20.73 2.22 -27.12
C SER A 398 -21.86 3.22 -27.01
N HIS A 399 -21.80 4.03 -25.96
CA HIS A 399 -22.54 5.26 -25.82
C HIS A 399 -21.93 6.14 -26.89
N GLY A 400 -22.24 5.84 -28.15
CA GLY A 400 -22.52 6.88 -29.10
C GLY A 400 -23.59 7.68 -28.39
N VAL A 401 -23.14 8.72 -27.70
CA VAL A 401 -24.02 9.73 -27.14
C VAL A 401 -24.69 10.28 -28.38
N VAL A 402 -25.83 9.69 -28.74
CA VAL A 402 -26.81 10.31 -29.60
C VAL A 402 -27.33 11.43 -28.72
N ILE A 403 -26.58 12.54 -28.69
CA ILE A 403 -27.10 13.81 -28.22
C ILE A 403 -28.39 13.96 -29.01
N PRO A 404 -29.57 13.98 -28.36
CA PRO A 404 -30.82 14.14 -29.07
C PRO A 404 -30.71 15.45 -29.84
N ASP A 405 -30.59 15.33 -31.17
CA ASP A 405 -30.43 16.44 -32.08
C ASP A 405 -31.76 17.20 -32.11
N GLY A 406 -31.90 18.11 -31.15
CA GLY A 406 -33.21 18.60 -30.75
C GLY A 406 -33.11 19.82 -29.86
N LEU A 407 -32.20 20.76 -30.19
CA LEU A 407 -32.32 22.20 -29.92
C LEU A 407 -31.13 22.95 -30.56
N HIS A 408 -31.06 22.98 -31.89
CA HIS A 408 -30.29 24.02 -32.59
C HIS A 408 -31.24 25.08 -33.14
N HIS A 409 -31.07 26.30 -32.63
CA HIS A 409 -31.49 27.50 -33.31
C HIS A 409 -30.91 27.54 -34.73
N GLN A 410 -31.80 27.95 -35.61
CA GLN A 410 -31.67 28.20 -37.04
C GLN A 410 -30.43 29.06 -37.37
N LEU A 411 -29.40 28.46 -37.95
CA LEU A 411 -28.44 29.14 -38.81
C LEU A 411 -28.28 28.33 -40.10
N THR A 412 -28.99 28.78 -41.12
CA THR A 412 -28.90 28.35 -42.52
C THR A 412 -27.49 28.56 -43.07
N VAL A 413 -26.84 27.47 -43.49
CA VAL A 413 -25.90 27.48 -44.62
C VAL A 413 -26.17 26.23 -45.46
N GLU A 414 -26.64 26.46 -46.69
CA GLU A 414 -26.79 25.46 -47.74
C GLU A 414 -25.42 24.93 -48.19
N LYS A 415 -25.27 23.60 -48.35
CA LYS A 415 -24.98 23.02 -49.67
C LYS A 415 -25.00 21.48 -49.71
N ASP A 416 -25.62 21.03 -50.78
CA ASP A 416 -25.80 19.69 -51.31
C ASP A 416 -24.58 18.76 -51.26
N SER A 417 -24.79 17.49 -50.91
CA SER A 417 -24.43 16.34 -51.78
C SER A 417 -25.21 15.07 -51.38
N ASN A 418 -25.85 14.46 -52.38
CA ASN A 418 -26.44 13.12 -52.35
C ASN A 418 -25.36 12.04 -52.19
N GLU A 419 -25.42 11.22 -51.14
CA GLU A 419 -24.99 9.81 -51.22
C GLU A 419 -25.93 8.88 -50.44
N SER A 420 -26.47 7.91 -51.17
CA SER A 420 -27.33 6.83 -50.68
C SER A 420 -26.51 5.73 -50.01
N PHE A 421 -26.60 5.59 -48.70
CA PHE A 421 -26.05 4.46 -47.95
C PHE A 421 -27.08 3.33 -47.78
N LEU A 422 -26.74 2.16 -48.32
CA LEU A 422 -27.46 0.89 -48.16
C LEU A 422 -27.21 0.33 -46.75
N MET A 423 -28.29 0.02 -46.03
CA MET A 423 -28.27 -0.68 -44.75
C MET A 423 -27.87 -2.15 -44.93
N PRO A 424 -26.97 -2.72 -44.11
CA PRO A 424 -26.76 -4.17 -44.08
C PRO A 424 -27.84 -4.84 -43.23
N GLU A 425 -28.38 -5.95 -43.75
CA GLU A 425 -29.32 -6.83 -43.07
C GLU A 425 -28.74 -7.39 -41.77
N LYS A 426 -29.45 -7.17 -40.66
CA LYS A 426 -29.16 -7.77 -39.35
C LYS A 426 -29.33 -9.29 -39.41
N SER A 427 -28.22 -10.01 -39.37
CA SER A 427 -28.21 -11.45 -39.15
C SER A 427 -28.61 -11.74 -37.71
N GLN A 428 -29.77 -12.39 -37.51
CA GLN A 428 -30.28 -12.82 -36.22
C GLN A 428 -29.51 -14.05 -35.74
N THR A 429 -28.48 -13.85 -34.92
CA THR A 429 -27.91 -14.91 -34.08
C THR A 429 -28.85 -15.12 -32.89
N SER A 430 -29.50 -16.29 -32.85
CA SER A 430 -30.30 -16.76 -31.72
C SER A 430 -29.38 -17.08 -30.54
N VAL A 431 -29.16 -16.10 -29.66
CA VAL A 431 -28.49 -16.27 -28.36
C VAL A 431 -29.44 -17.08 -27.47
N SER A 432 -29.03 -18.29 -27.10
CA SER A 432 -29.75 -19.09 -26.11
C SER A 432 -29.69 -18.38 -24.75
N THR A 433 -30.83 -17.89 -24.27
CA THR A 433 -31.02 -17.27 -22.96
C THR A 433 -30.97 -18.32 -21.85
N GLY A 434 -29.82 -18.98 -21.68
CA GLY A 434 -29.54 -19.71 -20.45
C GLY A 434 -29.35 -18.68 -19.34
N GLU A 435 -30.16 -18.76 -18.27
CA GLU A 435 -29.96 -17.98 -17.05
C GLU A 435 -28.62 -18.40 -16.41
N SER A 436 -27.53 -17.79 -16.86
CA SER A 436 -26.25 -17.89 -16.17
C SER A 436 -26.45 -17.23 -14.81
N THR A 437 -26.40 -18.02 -13.75
CA THR A 437 -26.42 -17.50 -12.39
C THR A 437 -25.14 -16.72 -12.20
N ALA A 438 -25.21 -15.39 -12.31
CA ALA A 438 -24.09 -14.49 -12.06
C ALA A 438 -23.42 -14.88 -10.73
N GLN A 439 -22.15 -15.25 -10.80
CA GLN A 439 -21.37 -15.71 -9.66
C GLN A 439 -20.32 -14.64 -9.38
N ALA A 440 -20.26 -14.17 -8.13
CA ALA A 440 -19.21 -13.25 -7.71
C ALA A 440 -17.83 -13.87 -7.97
N VAL A 441 -16.89 -13.03 -8.39
CA VAL A 441 -15.49 -13.43 -8.63
C VAL A 441 -14.87 -13.99 -7.36
N PHE A 442 -15.20 -13.40 -6.21
CA PHE A 442 -14.75 -13.81 -4.89
C PHE A 442 -15.94 -14.25 -4.03
N PRO A 443 -16.41 -15.51 -4.16
CA PRO A 443 -17.62 -15.98 -3.48
C PRO A 443 -17.45 -16.13 -1.95
N LEU A 444 -16.21 -16.11 -1.44
CA LEU A 444 -15.88 -16.28 -0.03
C LEU A 444 -15.60 -14.97 0.72
N LEU A 445 -15.82 -13.81 0.10
CA LEU A 445 -15.62 -12.52 0.76
C LEU A 445 -16.39 -12.43 2.08
N ASP A 446 -15.66 -12.17 3.15
CA ASP A 446 -16.21 -11.88 4.47
C ASP A 446 -15.86 -10.47 4.96
N THR A 447 -14.81 -9.85 4.41
CA THR A 447 -14.37 -8.50 4.71
C THR A 447 -14.10 -7.74 3.42
N VAL A 448 -14.70 -6.56 3.29
CA VAL A 448 -14.49 -5.66 2.15
C VAL A 448 -14.17 -4.26 2.66
N ILE A 449 -13.11 -3.66 2.12
CA ILE A 449 -12.67 -2.30 2.39
C ILE A 449 -12.69 -1.54 1.06
N LEU A 450 -13.49 -0.47 0.98
CA LEU A 450 -13.56 0.40 -0.19
C LEU A 450 -13.07 1.80 0.18
N ARG A 451 -11.95 2.25 -0.39
CA ARG A 451 -11.30 3.53 -0.09
C ARG A 451 -11.31 4.45 -1.30
N GLY A 452 -11.96 5.61 -1.19
CA GLY A 452 -12.08 6.60 -2.27
C GLY A 452 -12.92 6.14 -3.48
N VAL A 453 -13.42 4.90 -3.48
CA VAL A 453 -14.07 4.26 -4.64
C VAL A 453 -15.30 5.04 -5.12
N LYS A 454 -15.22 5.65 -6.31
CA LYS A 454 -16.33 6.33 -6.97
C LYS A 454 -17.07 5.36 -7.91
N SER A 455 -18.38 5.22 -7.72
CA SER A 455 -19.21 4.35 -8.57
C SER A 455 -20.69 4.75 -8.53
N CYS A 456 -21.43 4.38 -9.57
CA CYS A 456 -22.87 4.57 -9.60
C CYS A 456 -23.63 3.56 -8.70
N PRO A 457 -24.81 3.93 -8.16
CA PRO A 457 -25.58 3.05 -7.27
C PRO A 457 -25.92 1.66 -7.85
N PRO A 458 -26.25 1.50 -9.16
CA PRO A 458 -26.50 0.18 -9.73
C PRO A 458 -25.31 -0.79 -9.61
N SER A 459 -24.09 -0.33 -9.90
CA SER A 459 -22.89 -1.17 -9.85
C SER A 459 -22.57 -1.62 -8.43
N LEU A 460 -22.73 -0.72 -7.44
CA LEU A 460 -22.60 -1.07 -6.02
C LEU A 460 -23.63 -2.13 -5.60
N ARG A 461 -24.87 -2.03 -6.07
CA ARG A 461 -25.89 -3.06 -5.79
C ARG A 461 -25.53 -4.39 -6.44
N THR A 462 -25.05 -4.37 -7.68
CA THR A 462 -24.58 -5.56 -8.40
C THR A 462 -23.43 -6.23 -7.67
N PHE A 463 -22.50 -5.45 -7.11
CA PHE A 463 -21.39 -5.95 -6.31
C PHE A 463 -21.85 -6.56 -4.97
N PHE A 464 -22.74 -5.92 -4.23
CA PHE A 464 -23.17 -6.38 -2.90
C PHE A 464 -24.20 -7.53 -2.94
N ALA A 465 -25.01 -7.64 -3.99
CA ALA A 465 -26.04 -8.67 -4.10
C ALA A 465 -25.52 -10.13 -3.99
N PRO A 466 -24.42 -10.52 -4.66
CA PRO A 466 -23.90 -11.89 -4.67
C PRO A 466 -22.94 -12.20 -3.52
N LEU A 467 -22.88 -11.39 -2.46
CA LEU A 467 -21.96 -11.58 -1.32
C LEU A 467 -22.70 -12.09 -0.06
N PRO A 468 -23.14 -13.36 -0.01
CA PRO A 468 -23.91 -13.88 1.11
C PRO A 468 -23.12 -13.97 2.42
N ASN A 469 -21.79 -14.04 2.33
CA ASN A 469 -20.89 -14.28 3.47
C ASN A 469 -20.26 -13.01 4.05
N LEU A 470 -20.51 -11.83 3.46
CA LEU A 470 -19.90 -10.59 3.91
C LEU A 470 -20.34 -10.26 5.34
N LYS A 471 -19.37 -10.12 6.25
CA LYS A 471 -19.56 -9.83 7.69
C LYS A 471 -19.12 -8.43 8.07
N SER A 472 -18.02 -7.96 7.48
CA SER A 472 -17.42 -6.65 7.74
C SER A 472 -17.33 -5.84 6.46
N LEU A 473 -17.73 -4.57 6.52
CA LEU A 473 -17.63 -3.63 5.41
C LEU A 473 -17.09 -2.30 5.92
N GLU A 474 -16.02 -1.82 5.30
CA GLU A 474 -15.47 -0.48 5.52
C GLU A 474 -15.66 0.37 4.25
N LEU A 475 -16.19 1.58 4.44
CA LEU A 475 -16.40 2.56 3.38
C LEU A 475 -15.68 3.85 3.78
N SER A 476 -14.55 4.15 3.13
CA SER A 476 -13.76 5.36 3.38
C SER A 476 -13.81 6.29 2.16
N GLY A 477 -14.12 7.57 2.34
CA GLY A 477 -14.13 8.56 1.24
C GLY A 477 -15.22 8.33 0.17
N MET A 478 -16.25 7.56 0.49
CA MET A 478 -17.33 7.20 -0.44
C MET A 478 -18.60 8.03 -0.23
N SER A 479 -19.45 8.07 -1.27
CA SER A 479 -20.75 8.73 -1.16
C SER A 479 -21.80 7.90 -0.39
N ILE A 480 -22.83 8.57 0.16
CA ILE A 480 -24.02 7.94 0.78
C ILE A 480 -24.76 6.94 -0.11
N GLN A 481 -24.52 6.96 -1.42
CA GLN A 481 -25.10 5.99 -2.32
C GLN A 481 -24.57 4.57 -2.08
N ALA A 482 -23.34 4.41 -1.59
CA ALA A 482 -22.78 3.10 -1.19
C ALA A 482 -23.60 2.46 -0.07
N ILE A 483 -23.96 3.25 0.95
CA ILE A 483 -24.84 2.79 2.03
C ILE A 483 -26.25 2.48 1.51
N ARG A 484 -26.80 3.33 0.64
CA ARG A 484 -28.13 3.08 0.04
C ARG A 484 -28.14 1.82 -0.83
N ALA A 485 -27.02 1.42 -1.41
CA ALA A 485 -26.90 0.17 -2.14
C ALA A 485 -27.05 -1.08 -1.26
N LEU A 486 -26.83 -0.95 0.07
CA LEU A 486 -27.03 -2.02 1.05
C LEU A 486 -28.49 -2.20 1.49
N LEU A 487 -29.38 -1.28 1.11
CA LEU A 487 -30.80 -1.39 1.44
C LEU A 487 -31.44 -2.55 0.65
N PRO A 488 -32.48 -3.20 1.18
CA PRO A 488 -33.23 -4.18 0.43
C PRO A 488 -33.93 -3.56 -0.77
N HIS A 489 -33.91 -4.24 -1.92
CA HIS A 489 -34.59 -3.78 -3.13
C HIS A 489 -35.61 -4.83 -3.59
N GLY A 490 -36.79 -4.36 -4.01
CA GLY A 490 -37.82 -5.22 -4.60
C GLY A 490 -37.61 -5.33 -6.10
N HIS A 491 -37.47 -6.55 -6.61
CA HIS A 491 -37.53 -6.84 -8.04
C HIS A 491 -38.87 -7.52 -8.36
N ILE A 492 -39.52 -7.10 -9.45
CA ILE A 492 -40.72 -7.78 -9.95
C ILE A 492 -40.24 -8.95 -10.79
N ASP A 493 -40.43 -10.16 -10.27
CA ASP A 493 -40.15 -11.37 -11.03
C ASP A 493 -41.08 -11.42 -12.25
N SER A 494 -40.49 -11.43 -13.44
CA SER A 494 -41.24 -11.41 -14.71
C SER A 494 -42.05 -12.69 -14.92
N ALA A 495 -41.64 -13.81 -14.32
CA ALA A 495 -42.33 -15.08 -14.47
C ALA A 495 -43.56 -15.18 -13.56
N THR A 496 -43.45 -14.68 -12.31
CA THR A 496 -44.50 -14.84 -11.29
C THR A 496 -45.30 -13.57 -11.01
N HIS A 497 -44.86 -12.41 -11.51
CA HIS A 497 -45.33 -11.08 -11.14
C HIS A 497 -45.29 -10.81 -9.62
N SER A 498 -44.53 -11.60 -8.85
CA SER A 498 -44.35 -11.40 -7.42
C SER A 498 -43.17 -10.47 -7.16
N ILE A 499 -43.25 -9.67 -6.09
CA ILE A 499 -42.15 -8.80 -5.66
C ILE A 499 -41.22 -9.67 -4.80
N ILE A 500 -40.07 -10.04 -5.34
CA ILE A 500 -39.01 -10.69 -4.59
C ILE A 500 -38.14 -9.58 -4.01
N THR A 501 -38.09 -9.49 -2.68
CA THR A 501 -37.17 -8.57 -1.99
C THR A 501 -35.88 -9.31 -1.68
N THR A 502 -34.77 -8.84 -2.22
CA THR A 502 -33.44 -9.34 -1.86
C THR A 502 -32.78 -8.35 -0.91
N CYS A 503 -32.12 -8.87 0.13
CA CYS A 503 -31.32 -8.09 1.06
C CYS A 503 -29.85 -8.29 0.69
N PRO A 504 -29.14 -7.26 0.19
CA PRO A 504 -27.71 -7.35 -0.10
C PRO A 504 -26.91 -7.70 1.15
N CYS A 505 -25.85 -8.49 1.02
CA CYS A 505 -24.96 -8.88 2.11
C CYS A 505 -25.72 -9.35 3.38
N PRO A 506 -26.57 -10.39 3.33
CA PRO A 506 -27.47 -10.75 4.43
C PRO A 506 -26.78 -11.12 5.75
N GLN A 507 -25.46 -11.35 5.76
CA GLN A 507 -24.65 -11.66 6.95
C GLN A 507 -23.83 -10.46 7.48
N LEU A 508 -24.03 -9.25 6.96
CA LEU A 508 -23.27 -8.05 7.35
C LEU A 508 -23.55 -7.65 8.81
N ARG A 509 -22.51 -7.66 9.65
CA ARG A 509 -22.58 -7.39 11.10
C ARG A 509 -21.85 -6.13 11.51
N SER A 510 -20.71 -5.83 10.90
CA SER A 510 -19.91 -4.64 11.16
C SER A 510 -19.91 -3.72 9.94
N LEU A 511 -20.08 -2.43 10.17
CA LEU A 511 -20.03 -1.38 9.15
C LEU A 511 -19.18 -0.22 9.68
N CYS A 512 -18.00 -0.01 9.11
CA CYS A 512 -17.15 1.14 9.37
C CYS A 512 -17.29 2.17 8.25
N ILE A 513 -17.44 3.43 8.61
CA ILE A 513 -17.66 4.55 7.70
C ILE A 513 -16.66 5.65 8.05
N ARG A 514 -15.83 6.08 7.09
CA ARG A 514 -14.83 7.15 7.25
C ARG A 514 -14.90 8.19 6.13
N GLY A 515 -14.50 9.43 6.41
CA GLY A 515 -14.30 10.48 5.40
C GLY A 515 -15.55 10.79 4.55
N PHE A 516 -16.74 10.80 5.17
CA PHE A 516 -17.98 10.99 4.44
C PHE A 516 -18.22 12.46 4.07
N GLU A 517 -17.93 12.80 2.82
CA GLU A 517 -18.19 14.12 2.27
C GLU A 517 -19.67 14.53 2.45
N TYR A 518 -19.91 15.60 3.21
CA TYR A 518 -21.21 16.28 3.34
C TYR A 518 -22.38 15.42 3.84
N THR A 519 -22.19 14.66 4.94
CA THR A 519 -23.34 14.01 5.60
C THR A 519 -24.36 15.04 6.07
N ARG A 520 -25.52 15.07 5.39
CA ARG A 520 -26.65 15.87 5.87
C ARG A 520 -27.21 15.19 7.11
N VAL A 521 -27.85 15.97 7.99
CA VAL A 521 -28.52 15.44 9.20
C VAL A 521 -29.46 14.28 8.87
N HIS A 522 -30.09 14.28 7.69
CA HIS A 522 -30.95 13.19 7.23
C HIS A 522 -30.22 11.87 6.98
N ASP A 523 -28.95 11.91 6.55
CA ASP A 523 -28.16 10.71 6.28
C ASP A 523 -27.75 10.03 7.60
N PHE A 524 -27.50 10.79 8.66
CA PHE A 524 -27.31 10.25 10.02
C PHE A 524 -28.52 9.47 10.52
N VAL A 525 -29.75 9.91 10.21
CA VAL A 525 -30.97 9.18 10.63
C VAL A 525 -31.05 7.81 9.94
N LEU A 526 -30.66 7.75 8.66
CA LEU A 526 -30.54 6.49 7.94
C LEU A 526 -29.50 5.57 8.59
N LEU A 527 -28.32 6.12 8.93
CA LEU A 527 -27.21 5.39 9.53
C LEU A 527 -27.50 4.87 10.94
N VAL A 528 -28.01 5.73 11.83
CA VAL A 528 -28.17 5.46 13.27
C VAL A 528 -29.37 4.54 13.58
N GLY A 529 -30.08 4.06 12.57
CA GLY A 529 -31.09 3.02 12.79
C GLY A 529 -31.97 2.64 11.60
N GLY A 530 -32.13 3.52 10.60
CA GLY A 530 -32.94 3.22 9.41
C GLY A 530 -32.43 1.98 8.67
N LEU A 531 -31.12 1.94 8.38
CA LEU A 531 -30.46 0.85 7.68
C LEU A 531 -30.62 -0.49 8.40
N ALA A 532 -30.32 -0.54 9.70
CA ALA A 532 -30.39 -1.77 10.48
C ALA A 532 -31.82 -2.33 10.57
N VAL A 533 -32.82 -1.46 10.77
CA VAL A 533 -34.23 -1.85 10.84
C VAL A 533 -34.74 -2.34 9.49
N GLU A 534 -34.48 -1.61 8.40
CA GLU A 534 -34.94 -2.02 7.07
C GLU A 534 -34.33 -3.36 6.64
N ARG A 535 -33.06 -3.59 6.94
CA ARG A 535 -32.40 -4.87 6.65
C ARG A 535 -33.00 -6.03 7.46
N LEU A 536 -33.22 -5.83 8.76
CA LEU A 536 -33.83 -6.83 9.64
C LEU A 536 -35.25 -7.19 9.19
N ASP A 537 -36.07 -6.20 8.82
CA ASP A 537 -37.44 -6.39 8.34
C ASP A 537 -37.52 -7.18 7.02
N LYS A 538 -36.41 -7.24 6.27
CA LYS A 538 -36.30 -7.93 4.99
C LYS A 538 -35.42 -9.19 5.05
N GLY A 539 -35.16 -9.70 6.26
CA GLY A 539 -34.51 -10.99 6.47
C GLY A 539 -32.98 -10.95 6.46
N GLY A 540 -32.37 -9.77 6.42
CA GLY A 540 -30.94 -9.61 6.70
C GLY A 540 -30.64 -9.78 8.20
N CYS A 541 -29.40 -10.09 8.55
CA CYS A 541 -28.99 -10.03 9.95
C CYS A 541 -28.97 -8.58 10.46
N GLY A 542 -29.24 -8.40 11.75
CA GLY A 542 -29.10 -7.10 12.39
C GLY A 542 -27.62 -6.68 12.43
N LEU A 543 -27.34 -5.44 12.02
CA LEU A 543 -26.04 -4.81 12.22
C LEU A 543 -25.74 -4.76 13.73
N GLN A 544 -24.57 -5.26 14.12
CA GLN A 544 -24.12 -5.34 15.52
C GLN A 544 -23.30 -4.11 15.89
N GLU A 545 -22.42 -3.68 14.98
CA GLU A 545 -21.47 -2.60 15.17
C GLU A 545 -21.51 -1.67 13.95
N VAL A 546 -21.62 -0.37 14.20
CA VAL A 546 -21.54 0.68 13.19
C VAL A 546 -20.62 1.76 13.73
N ASP A 547 -19.45 1.88 13.14
CA ASP A 547 -18.44 2.86 13.52
C ASP A 547 -18.45 3.98 12.46
N ILE A 548 -18.69 5.21 12.91
CA ILE A 548 -18.77 6.39 12.05
C ILE A 548 -17.66 7.35 12.48
N HIS A 549 -16.65 7.47 11.63
CA HIS A 549 -15.55 8.40 11.80
C HIS A 549 -15.93 9.74 11.16
N VAL A 550 -15.87 10.81 11.95
CA VAL A 550 -16.25 12.16 11.51
C VAL A 550 -15.03 13.08 11.61
N ASP A 551 -14.64 13.64 10.47
CA ASP A 551 -13.54 14.59 10.37
C ASP A 551 -13.88 15.89 11.13
N ASP A 552 -12.97 16.40 11.97
CA ASP A 552 -13.21 17.54 12.87
C ASP A 552 -13.22 18.92 12.20
N THR A 553 -13.48 18.99 10.89
CA THR A 553 -13.45 20.25 10.12
C THR A 553 -14.54 21.26 10.53
N GLY A 554 -15.41 20.92 11.50
CA GLY A 554 -16.65 21.63 11.80
C GLY A 554 -16.91 21.96 13.27
N GLY A 555 -15.90 22.29 14.09
CA GLY A 555 -16.00 23.14 15.29
C GLY A 555 -17.08 22.88 16.36
N CYS A 556 -17.76 21.73 16.35
CA CYS A 556 -18.88 21.45 17.24
C CYS A 556 -18.52 20.33 18.21
N VAL A 557 -17.99 20.70 19.37
CA VAL A 557 -17.61 19.80 20.47
C VAL A 557 -18.83 19.10 21.07
N THR A 558 -18.92 17.78 20.91
CA THR A 558 -19.72 16.89 21.79
C THR A 558 -19.19 15.45 21.73
N GLU A 559 -19.11 14.84 22.91
CA GLU A 559 -18.61 13.51 23.32
C GLU A 559 -18.94 12.32 22.39
N ASP A 560 -18.18 11.22 22.56
CA ASP A 560 -18.44 9.88 22.04
C ASP A 560 -19.87 9.42 22.37
N VAL A 561 -20.81 9.69 21.45
CA VAL A 561 -22.19 9.27 21.65
C VAL A 561 -22.34 7.81 21.21
N VAL A 562 -22.14 6.89 22.15
CA VAL A 562 -22.59 5.50 21.98
C VAL A 562 -24.12 5.48 22.06
N ARG A 563 -24.79 5.35 20.91
CA ARG A 563 -26.24 5.17 20.84
C ARG A 563 -26.55 3.71 20.52
N VAL A 564 -27.29 3.06 21.42
CA VAL A 564 -27.89 1.76 21.14
C VAL A 564 -29.15 2.00 20.33
N SER A 565 -29.16 1.54 19.07
CA SER A 565 -30.35 1.61 18.23
C SER A 565 -31.47 0.72 18.81
N ARG A 566 -32.72 0.95 18.39
CA ARG A 566 -33.85 0.07 18.79
C ARG A 566 -33.67 -1.40 18.37
N ALA A 567 -32.79 -1.67 17.41
CA ALA A 567 -32.47 -3.01 16.93
C ALA A 567 -31.32 -3.67 17.72
N GLY A 568 -30.77 -3.01 18.74
CA GLY A 568 -29.61 -3.50 19.49
C GLY A 568 -28.27 -3.27 18.80
N THR A 569 -28.23 -2.47 17.73
CA THR A 569 -26.99 -2.05 17.06
C THR A 569 -26.24 -1.07 17.93
N MET A 570 -24.95 -1.35 18.17
CA MET A 570 -24.02 -0.40 18.76
C MET A 570 -23.56 0.56 17.67
N VAL A 571 -23.87 1.85 17.82
CA VAL A 571 -23.33 2.89 16.95
C VAL A 571 -22.29 3.67 17.73
N LYS A 572 -21.03 3.63 17.28
CA LYS A 572 -19.97 4.50 17.78
C LYS A 572 -19.77 5.62 16.77
N VAL A 573 -19.79 6.85 17.25
CA VAL A 573 -19.38 8.01 16.47
C VAL A 573 -18.01 8.40 17.01
N ILE A 574 -16.98 8.11 16.23
CA ILE A 574 -15.58 8.33 16.59
C ILE A 574 -15.18 9.64 15.92
N ARG A 575 -14.60 10.55 16.69
CA ARG A 575 -13.94 11.71 16.11
C ARG A 575 -12.49 11.34 15.92
N GLU A 576 -12.04 11.41 14.69
CA GLU A 576 -10.62 11.35 14.41
C GLU A 576 -10.07 12.71 14.85
N VAL A 577 -9.45 12.71 16.03
CA VAL A 577 -8.55 13.80 16.40
C VAL A 577 -7.35 13.57 15.49
N PRO A 578 -7.02 14.51 14.57
CA PRO A 578 -5.75 14.38 13.86
C PRO A 578 -4.67 14.21 14.92
N ASP A 579 -3.81 13.22 14.76
CA ASP A 579 -2.72 12.99 15.71
C ASP A 579 -1.85 14.27 15.72
N ASP A 580 -2.11 15.16 16.68
CA ASP A 580 -1.42 16.44 16.84
C ASP A 580 0.07 16.22 17.19
N ASP A 581 0.47 14.98 17.47
CA ASP A 581 1.85 14.57 17.77
C ASP A 581 2.82 14.77 16.58
N ASP A 582 2.32 15.00 15.35
CA ASP A 582 3.14 15.33 14.18
C ASP A 582 3.27 16.86 13.92
N MET A 583 2.63 17.71 14.72
CA MET A 583 2.69 19.17 14.60
C MET A 583 3.30 19.89 15.80
N ASP A 584 4.06 19.19 16.64
CA ASP A 584 5.06 19.82 17.52
C ASP A 584 6.29 20.26 16.70
N CYS A 585 6.05 21.02 15.63
CA CYS A 585 7.06 21.90 15.09
C CYS A 585 7.29 22.98 16.15
N ASP A 586 8.36 22.81 16.92
CA ASP A 586 8.92 23.83 17.80
C ASP A 586 9.04 25.13 16.99
N VAL A 587 8.00 25.97 17.06
CA VAL A 587 8.01 27.37 16.63
C VAL A 587 9.01 28.05 17.55
N CYS A 588 10.28 27.89 17.20
CA CYS A 588 11.38 28.64 17.74
C CYS A 588 11.06 30.10 17.43
N GLY A 589 10.63 30.81 18.47
CA GLY A 589 10.21 32.19 18.39
C GLY A 589 11.23 33.06 17.66
N GLY A 590 10.86 33.50 16.47
CA GLY A 590 11.53 34.54 15.71
C GLY A 590 10.47 35.30 14.93
N GLY A 591 10.01 36.43 15.46
CA GLY A 591 8.94 37.26 14.89
C GLY A 591 9.31 37.90 13.54
N GLY A 592 9.33 37.09 12.48
CA GLY A 592 9.28 37.53 11.08
C GLY A 592 7.91 37.21 10.50
N GLU A 593 7.34 38.15 9.75
CA GLU A 593 6.08 38.01 9.03
C GLU A 593 6.16 36.82 8.04
N GLY A 594 5.79 35.61 8.50
CA GLY A 594 5.62 34.44 7.65
C GLY A 594 4.32 34.58 6.87
N GLY A 595 4.44 34.81 5.56
CA GLY A 595 3.31 34.75 4.64
C GLY A 595 2.70 33.34 4.63
N ASP A 596 1.40 33.27 4.35
CA ASP A 596 0.68 32.02 4.22
C ASP A 596 1.39 31.10 3.19
N PRO A 597 1.71 29.84 3.50
CA PRO A 597 2.35 28.94 2.56
C PRO A 597 1.53 28.68 1.28
N PHE A 598 0.24 29.04 1.28
CA PHE A 598 -0.66 29.01 0.13
C PHE A 598 -0.91 30.39 -0.54
N GLU A 599 -0.27 31.46 -0.06
CA GLU A 599 -0.26 32.72 -0.80
C GLU A 599 0.63 32.60 -2.05
N ALA A 600 0.32 33.39 -3.08
CA ALA A 600 1.10 33.39 -4.32
C ALA A 600 2.59 33.71 -4.04
N GLY A 601 3.45 32.72 -4.18
CA GLY A 601 4.88 32.77 -3.83
C GLY A 601 5.29 32.00 -2.55
N GLY A 602 4.35 31.34 -1.88
CA GLY A 602 4.58 30.45 -0.73
C GLY A 602 5.16 29.08 -1.14
N ALA A 603 5.49 28.26 -0.14
CA ALA A 603 6.17 26.98 -0.33
C ALA A 603 5.41 25.97 -1.21
N PHE A 604 4.10 26.14 -1.39
CA PHE A 604 3.24 25.27 -2.23
C PHE A 604 2.77 25.93 -3.52
N ASN A 605 3.40 27.02 -3.97
CA ASN A 605 3.05 27.74 -5.19
C ASN A 605 3.46 26.94 -6.45
N ASP A 606 2.69 25.90 -6.76
CA ASP A 606 2.72 25.19 -8.04
C ASP A 606 1.88 25.98 -9.07
N PRO A 607 2.51 26.63 -10.06
CA PRO A 607 1.80 27.47 -11.02
C PRO A 607 0.87 26.69 -11.96
N VAL A 608 1.03 25.37 -12.10
CA VAL A 608 0.12 24.50 -12.86
C VAL A 608 -1.12 24.20 -12.01
N PHE A 609 -0.93 23.86 -10.73
CA PHE A 609 -1.99 23.66 -9.76
C PHE A 609 -2.84 24.93 -9.58
N ASP A 610 -2.20 26.08 -9.35
CA ASP A 610 -2.88 27.36 -9.12
C ASP A 610 -3.64 27.85 -10.36
N ALA A 611 -3.07 27.67 -11.57
CA ALA A 611 -3.76 28.03 -12.81
C ALA A 611 -5.02 27.18 -13.04
N HIS A 612 -4.98 25.90 -12.66
CA HIS A 612 -6.12 25.00 -12.78
C HIS A 612 -7.28 25.39 -11.84
N TYR A 613 -6.96 25.84 -10.62
CA TYR A 613 -7.98 26.19 -9.61
C TYR A 613 -8.46 27.65 -9.65
N ALA A 614 -7.58 28.61 -9.97
CA ALA A 614 -7.97 30.01 -10.16
C ALA A 614 -8.96 30.20 -11.32
N GLY A 615 -8.90 29.34 -12.35
CA GLY A 615 -9.82 29.35 -13.48
C GLY A 615 -11.26 28.91 -13.14
N ARG A 616 -11.45 28.10 -12.08
CA ARG A 616 -12.78 27.59 -11.68
C ARG A 616 -13.53 28.52 -10.72
N ALA A 617 -12.83 29.40 -9.99
CA ALA A 617 -13.45 30.34 -9.06
C ALA A 617 -14.24 31.47 -9.74
N PHE A 618 -13.97 31.77 -11.02
CA PHE A 618 -14.67 32.82 -11.78
C PHE A 618 -15.85 32.32 -12.64
N ALA A 619 -16.16 31.02 -12.61
CA ALA A 619 -17.22 30.40 -13.42
C ALA A 619 -18.36 29.79 -12.59
N ARG A 620 -18.60 30.29 -11.36
CA ARG A 620 -19.81 30.01 -10.58
C ARG A 620 -20.54 31.27 -10.17
#